data_AF-A0A954XEJ4-F1
#
_entry.id   AF-A0A954XEJ4-F1
#
_cell.length_a   1.000
_cell.length_b   1.000
_cell.length_c   1.000
_cell.angle_alpha   90.00
_cell.angle_beta   90.00
_cell.angle_gamma   90.00
#
_symmetry.space_group_name_H-M   'P 1'
#
loop_
_entity.id
_entity.type
_entity.pdbx_description
1 polymer ?
#
loop_
_entity_poly.entity_id
_entity_poly.type
_entity_poly.pdbx_seq_one_letter_code
_entity_poly.pdbx_strand_id
1 'polypeptide(L)'
;MHRSARTIPARFLILWIVVVVAAANTGCSTTRYITVRKEPYNPLTKPLRLVSHDGPQPSDRTNRLLRRFDLLDQYESDPDKALDRLQDEIESEPTDEKIHAFAELAYIRGRQLQSKKQDGAALDRYGAAVAYAYRYLFDEKFDRIRNPYDPNFRTACDLYNESLESALRIVKQRNQLHPGTTHRVSTAKQEYVVDIVVRGRWSGEEIERLEFVSDFDLEDGLSNRHHTYGLGVPLIAVRKQREVVEGTPEEFYPPALSLPMTAFMRVLPAPPGQKPDAPCVHACVLELYDPLANRNIEVANRLVPLETDLTTPLAYFLDNPQFEDRKNIATAGLLDANAAESIKGLFMLEPYDPNKLPVVMVHGLWSSPVTWMEMFN
;
A
#
# COMPACT_ATOMS: atom_id res chain seq x y z
N MET A 1 -42.69 51.18 45.77
CA MET A 1 -41.68 50.71 44.79
C MET A 1 -42.20 49.45 44.12
N HIS A 2 -42.96 49.56 43.02
CA HIS A 2 -43.39 48.40 42.22
C HIS A 2 -42.55 48.35 40.95
N ARG A 3 -41.67 47.34 40.84
CA ARG A 3 -40.95 47.04 39.59
C ARG A 3 -41.89 46.29 38.65
N SER A 4 -42.20 46.93 37.53
CA SER A 4 -42.90 46.36 36.38
C SER A 4 -42.08 45.21 35.78
N ALA A 5 -42.68 44.03 35.72
CA ALA A 5 -42.15 42.88 34.98
C ALA A 5 -42.35 43.14 33.48
N ARG A 6 -41.26 43.41 32.76
CA ARG A 6 -41.28 43.51 31.30
C ARG A 6 -41.51 42.11 30.72
N THR A 7 -42.67 41.91 30.12
CA THR A 7 -42.99 40.73 29.32
C THR A 7 -42.12 40.73 28.07
N ILE A 8 -41.31 39.68 27.89
CA ILE A 8 -40.51 39.51 26.67
C ILE A 8 -41.50 39.24 25.53
N PRO A 9 -41.52 40.04 24.45
CA PRO A 9 -42.42 39.82 23.34
C PRO A 9 -42.15 38.46 22.70
N ALA A 10 -43.20 37.66 22.47
CA ALA A 10 -43.11 36.27 21.98
C ALA A 10 -42.25 36.09 20.71
N ARG A 11 -42.13 37.14 19.88
CA ARG A 11 -41.25 37.18 18.71
C ARG A 11 -39.76 37.03 19.04
N PHE A 12 -39.31 37.58 20.16
CA PHE A 12 -37.92 37.44 20.63
C PHE A 12 -37.64 36.04 21.19
N LEU A 13 -38.64 35.40 21.81
CA LEU A 13 -38.53 34.02 22.27
C LEU A 13 -38.44 33.06 21.08
N ILE A 14 -39.26 33.26 20.04
CA ILE A 14 -39.23 32.47 18.81
C ILE A 14 -37.89 32.66 18.08
N LEU A 15 -37.39 33.90 17.97
CA LEU A 15 -36.09 34.16 17.35
C LEU A 15 -34.94 33.48 18.12
N TRP A 16 -34.99 33.51 19.46
CA TRP A 16 -34.02 32.79 20.29
C TRP A 16 -34.08 31.28 20.11
N ILE A 17 -35.28 30.69 20.04
CA ILE A 17 -35.45 29.25 19.77
C ILE A 17 -34.91 28.91 18.38
N VAL A 18 -35.18 29.73 17.36
CA VAL A 18 -34.66 29.52 16.00
C VAL A 18 -33.14 29.62 15.95
N VAL A 19 -32.53 30.58 16.65
CA VAL A 19 -31.07 30.72 16.72
C VAL A 19 -30.43 29.56 17.47
N VAL A 20 -31.03 29.10 18.58
CA VAL A 20 -30.55 27.93 19.33
C VAL A 20 -30.69 26.65 18.52
N VAL A 21 -31.79 26.44 17.80
CA VAL A 21 -31.99 25.29 16.90
C VAL A 21 -31.04 25.36 15.70
N ALA A 22 -30.79 26.54 15.13
CA ALA A 22 -29.83 26.72 14.06
C ALA A 22 -28.38 26.46 14.53
N ALA A 23 -28.01 26.93 15.72
CA ALA A 23 -26.69 26.68 16.32
C ALA A 23 -26.50 25.22 16.78
N ALA A 24 -27.58 24.53 17.16
CA ALA A 24 -27.53 23.10 17.49
C ALA A 24 -27.39 22.20 16.23
N ASN A 25 -27.78 22.69 15.05
CA ASN A 25 -27.69 21.94 13.79
C ASN A 25 -26.37 22.16 13.03
N THR A 26 -25.49 23.06 13.45
CA THR A 26 -24.18 23.29 12.80
C THR A 26 -23.06 22.36 13.33
N GLY A 27 -23.41 21.36 14.15
CA GLY A 27 -22.45 20.49 14.85
C GLY A 27 -22.29 19.07 14.29
N CYS A 28 -22.88 18.72 13.14
CA CYS A 28 -22.63 17.42 12.51
C CYS A 28 -21.28 17.45 11.77
N SER A 29 -20.18 17.38 12.53
CA SER A 29 -18.87 17.04 11.98
C SER A 29 -18.85 15.54 11.70
N THR A 30 -19.03 15.16 10.44
CA THR A 30 -18.67 13.80 9.99
C THR A 30 -17.15 13.69 10.06
N THR A 31 -16.65 12.97 11.06
CA THR A 31 -15.22 12.67 11.20
C THR A 31 -14.82 11.72 10.06
N ARG A 32 -14.09 12.27 9.10
CA ARG A 32 -13.50 11.55 7.98
C ARG A 32 -12.08 11.15 8.36
N TYR A 33 -11.74 9.87 8.20
CA TYR A 33 -10.41 9.34 8.57
C TYR A 33 -9.44 9.30 7.38
N ILE A 34 -9.97 9.19 6.16
CA ILE A 34 -9.15 9.15 4.95
C ILE A 34 -9.74 9.98 3.81
N THR A 35 -8.86 10.50 2.95
CA THR A 35 -9.21 11.01 1.62
C THR A 35 -8.48 10.21 0.55
N VAL A 36 -9.14 10.05 -0.60
CA VAL A 36 -8.50 9.47 -1.78
C VAL A 36 -7.59 10.53 -2.40
N ARG A 37 -6.32 10.20 -2.57
CA ARG A 37 -5.36 11.09 -3.22
C ARG A 37 -5.67 11.21 -4.70
N LYS A 38 -5.44 12.39 -5.26
CA LYS A 38 -5.48 12.57 -6.72
C LYS A 38 -4.31 11.85 -7.41
N GLU A 39 -3.15 11.87 -6.76
CA GLU A 39 -1.94 11.17 -7.20
C GLU A 39 -1.37 10.39 -6.01
N PRO A 40 -1.06 9.09 -6.17
CA PRO A 40 -0.42 8.32 -5.12
C PRO A 40 0.92 8.93 -4.70
N TYR A 41 1.28 8.80 -3.42
CA TYR A 41 2.61 9.20 -2.96
C TYR A 41 3.69 8.38 -3.66
N ASN A 42 4.75 9.04 -4.12
CA ASN A 42 5.87 8.39 -4.80
C ASN A 42 7.19 9.11 -4.46
N PRO A 43 8.16 8.46 -3.78
CA PRO A 43 9.43 9.05 -3.36
C PRO A 43 10.38 9.35 -4.53
N LEU A 44 10.18 8.71 -5.69
CA LEU A 44 10.97 8.92 -6.91
C LEU A 44 10.51 10.15 -7.71
N THR A 45 9.40 10.79 -7.34
CA THR A 45 8.84 11.96 -8.03
C THR A 45 9.85 13.09 -8.18
N LYS A 46 10.53 13.47 -7.09
CA LYS A 46 11.54 14.53 -7.11
C LYS A 46 12.87 14.08 -7.74
N PRO A 47 13.48 12.94 -7.32
CA PRO A 47 14.75 12.49 -7.88
C PRO A 47 14.72 12.25 -9.40
N LEU A 48 13.63 11.67 -9.92
CA LEU A 48 13.48 11.32 -11.34
C LEU A 48 12.62 12.31 -12.13
N ARG A 49 12.26 13.44 -11.51
CA ARG A 49 11.50 14.54 -12.15
C ARG A 49 10.23 14.06 -12.85
N LEU A 50 9.49 13.14 -12.24
CA LEU A 50 8.39 12.40 -12.89
C LEU A 50 7.26 13.31 -13.42
N VAL A 51 7.10 14.50 -12.84
CA VAL A 51 6.03 15.48 -13.17
C VAL A 51 6.61 16.72 -13.88
N SER A 52 7.85 16.67 -14.36
CA SER A 52 8.44 17.81 -15.08
C SER A 52 7.89 17.93 -16.50
N HIS A 53 7.97 19.13 -17.08
CA HIS A 53 7.54 19.41 -18.45
C HIS A 53 8.27 18.52 -19.48
N ASP A 54 9.55 18.25 -19.23
CA ASP A 54 10.40 17.41 -20.09
C ASP A 54 10.24 15.91 -19.80
N GLY A 55 9.26 15.55 -18.97
CA GLY A 55 8.97 14.19 -18.55
C GLY A 55 9.95 13.62 -17.52
N PRO A 56 9.81 12.32 -17.19
CA PRO A 56 10.73 11.61 -16.30
C PRO A 56 12.16 11.60 -16.84
N GLN A 57 13.14 11.86 -15.98
CA GLN A 57 14.55 11.97 -16.34
C GLN A 57 15.44 11.08 -15.45
N PRO A 58 16.50 10.47 -16.01
CA PRO A 58 17.46 9.72 -15.21
C PRO A 58 18.22 10.62 -14.23
N SER A 59 18.73 10.02 -13.16
CA SER A 59 19.62 10.70 -12.21
C SER A 59 20.95 11.07 -12.87
N ASP A 60 21.66 12.03 -12.28
CA ASP A 60 22.98 12.45 -12.80
C ASP A 60 23.99 11.29 -12.82
N ARG A 61 23.88 10.33 -11.90
CA ARG A 61 24.76 9.15 -11.85
C ARG A 61 24.46 8.21 -13.01
N THR A 62 23.20 7.94 -13.28
CA THR A 62 22.77 7.17 -14.46
C THR A 62 23.18 7.86 -15.76
N ASN A 63 23.02 9.19 -15.87
CA ASN A 63 23.46 9.95 -17.05
C ASN A 63 24.99 9.89 -17.27
N ARG A 64 25.79 9.92 -16.20
CA ARG A 64 27.25 9.71 -16.31
C ARG A 64 27.59 8.31 -16.81
N LEU A 65 26.87 7.29 -16.35
CA LEU A 65 27.04 5.92 -16.84
C LEU A 65 26.67 5.82 -18.32
N LEU A 66 25.52 6.38 -18.73
CA LEU A 66 25.10 6.41 -20.13
C LEU A 66 26.14 7.08 -21.02
N ARG A 67 26.75 8.19 -20.59
CA ARG A 67 27.87 8.82 -21.32
C ARG A 67 29.10 7.91 -21.41
N ARG A 68 29.46 7.24 -20.31
CA ARG A 68 30.64 6.34 -20.25
C ARG A 68 30.52 5.18 -21.25
N PHE A 69 29.31 4.69 -21.51
CA PHE A 69 29.05 3.59 -22.45
C PHE A 69 28.53 4.06 -23.82
N ASP A 70 28.56 5.37 -24.11
CA ASP A 70 28.04 5.93 -25.37
C ASP A 70 26.58 5.52 -25.65
N LEU A 71 25.75 5.61 -24.62
CA LEU A 71 24.34 5.25 -24.62
C LEU A 71 23.41 6.46 -24.41
N LEU A 72 23.92 7.65 -24.15
CA LEU A 72 23.08 8.82 -23.84
C LEU A 72 22.18 9.21 -25.02
N ASP A 73 22.77 9.50 -26.18
CA ASP A 73 22.02 9.87 -27.39
C ASP A 73 21.10 8.74 -27.87
N GLN A 74 21.54 7.49 -27.69
CA GLN A 74 20.76 6.30 -27.98
C GLN A 74 19.53 6.20 -27.06
N TYR A 75 19.67 6.54 -25.78
CA TYR A 75 18.57 6.54 -24.82
C TYR A 75 17.56 7.66 -25.10
N GLU A 76 18.02 8.85 -25.49
CA GLU A 76 17.13 9.95 -25.86
C GLU A 76 16.30 9.66 -27.12
N SER A 77 16.89 8.95 -28.09
CA SER A 77 16.24 8.62 -29.37
C SER A 77 15.43 7.31 -29.33
N ASP A 78 15.95 6.25 -28.71
CA ASP A 78 15.33 4.93 -28.59
C ASP A 78 15.72 4.28 -27.24
N PRO A 79 14.94 4.57 -26.18
CA PRO A 79 15.19 4.05 -24.83
C PRO A 79 15.24 2.53 -24.75
N ASP A 80 14.45 1.84 -25.57
CA ASP A 80 14.35 0.38 -25.50
C ASP A 80 15.63 -0.26 -26.02
N LYS A 81 16.17 0.26 -27.13
CA LYS A 81 17.47 -0.18 -27.67
C LYS A 81 18.65 0.16 -26.76
N ALA A 82 18.60 1.31 -26.07
CA ALA A 82 19.61 1.67 -25.08
C ALA A 82 19.60 0.70 -23.87
N LEU A 83 18.41 0.32 -23.41
CA LEU A 83 18.23 -0.69 -22.37
C LEU A 83 18.77 -2.06 -22.80
N ASP A 84 18.48 -2.50 -24.04
CA ASP A 84 18.99 -3.78 -24.55
C ASP A 84 20.53 -3.81 -24.59
N ARG A 85 21.18 -2.73 -25.05
CA ARG A 85 22.65 -2.61 -25.03
C ARG A 85 23.21 -2.57 -23.60
N LEU A 86 22.57 -1.85 -22.69
CA LEU A 86 22.99 -1.83 -21.29
C LEU A 86 22.84 -3.20 -20.63
N GLN A 87 21.81 -3.97 -21.00
CA GLN A 87 21.67 -5.35 -20.56
C GLN A 87 22.84 -6.22 -21.06
N ASP A 88 23.23 -6.11 -22.33
CA ASP A 88 24.39 -6.84 -22.87
C ASP A 88 25.68 -6.51 -22.10
N GLU A 89 25.88 -5.24 -21.72
CA GLU A 89 27.01 -4.81 -20.88
C GLU A 89 26.97 -5.39 -19.46
N ILE A 90 25.78 -5.59 -18.89
CA ILE A 90 25.59 -6.22 -17.57
C ILE A 90 25.82 -7.73 -17.64
N GLU A 91 25.40 -8.37 -18.72
CA GLU A 91 25.61 -9.80 -18.95
C GLU A 91 27.10 -10.12 -19.14
N SER A 92 27.84 -9.25 -19.84
CA SER A 92 29.28 -9.35 -20.03
C SER A 92 30.06 -9.06 -18.73
N GLU A 93 29.77 -7.94 -18.06
CA GLU A 93 30.47 -7.50 -16.86
C GLU A 93 29.50 -6.82 -15.89
N PRO A 94 28.92 -7.59 -14.95
CA PRO A 94 27.94 -7.04 -14.02
C PRO A 94 28.61 -6.15 -12.97
N THR A 95 28.14 -4.91 -12.86
CA THR A 95 28.50 -4.00 -11.77
C THR A 95 27.24 -3.48 -11.08
N ASP A 96 27.38 -3.12 -9.80
CA ASP A 96 26.30 -2.52 -9.01
C ASP A 96 25.78 -1.23 -9.66
N GLU A 97 26.68 -0.40 -10.22
CA GLU A 97 26.33 0.84 -10.92
C GLU A 97 25.49 0.57 -12.18
N LYS A 98 25.88 -0.41 -13.02
CA LYS A 98 25.13 -0.76 -14.24
C LYS A 98 23.74 -1.33 -13.89
N ILE A 99 23.65 -2.17 -12.86
CA ILE A 99 22.38 -2.77 -12.43
C ILE A 99 21.44 -1.73 -11.84
N HIS A 100 21.95 -0.82 -11.00
CA HIS A 100 21.16 0.30 -10.49
C HIS A 100 20.66 1.19 -11.63
N ALA A 101 21.54 1.58 -12.57
CA ALA A 101 21.17 2.38 -13.73
C ALA A 101 20.09 1.70 -14.57
N PHE A 102 20.19 0.40 -14.81
CA PHE A 102 19.17 -0.35 -15.55
C PHE A 102 17.82 -0.32 -14.84
N ALA A 103 17.78 -0.56 -13.51
CA ALA A 103 16.54 -0.50 -12.74
C ALA A 103 15.87 0.88 -12.84
N GLU A 104 16.65 1.95 -12.73
CA GLU A 104 16.17 3.34 -12.84
C GLU A 104 15.58 3.64 -14.23
N LEU A 105 16.32 3.30 -15.29
CA LEU A 105 15.90 3.53 -16.68
C LEU A 105 14.67 2.68 -17.05
N ALA A 106 14.61 1.44 -16.58
CA ALA A 106 13.45 0.58 -16.78
C ALA A 106 12.21 1.14 -16.09
N TYR A 107 12.33 1.64 -14.86
CA TYR A 107 11.22 2.30 -14.15
C TYR A 107 10.73 3.54 -14.91
N ILE A 108 11.66 4.43 -15.32
CA ILE A 108 11.34 5.61 -16.12
C ILE A 108 10.60 5.23 -17.41
N ARG A 109 11.11 4.22 -18.13
CA ARG A 109 10.48 3.73 -19.35
C ARG A 109 9.08 3.17 -19.08
N GLY A 110 8.88 2.45 -17.98
CA GLY A 110 7.57 2.00 -17.52
C GLY A 110 6.58 3.15 -17.35
N ARG A 111 6.99 4.23 -16.68
CA ARG A 111 6.16 5.45 -16.51
C ARG A 111 5.77 6.08 -17.84
N GLN A 112 6.72 6.17 -18.77
CA GLN A 112 6.50 6.73 -20.11
C GLN A 112 5.55 5.87 -20.96
N LEU A 113 5.65 4.54 -20.87
CA LEU A 113 4.75 3.63 -21.60
C LEU A 113 3.35 3.64 -21.00
N GLN A 114 3.25 3.71 -19.67
CA GLN A 114 1.96 3.80 -18.98
C GLN A 114 1.23 5.11 -19.30
N SER A 115 1.93 6.25 -19.39
CA SER A 115 1.31 7.52 -19.81
C SER A 115 0.77 7.47 -21.24
N LYS A 116 1.33 6.59 -22.09
CA LYS A 116 0.86 6.27 -23.44
C LYS A 116 -0.21 5.17 -23.47
N LYS A 117 -0.70 4.70 -22.31
CA LYS A 117 -1.68 3.60 -22.16
C LYS A 117 -1.20 2.25 -22.73
N GLN A 118 0.10 2.01 -22.71
CA GLN A 118 0.72 0.76 -23.15
C GLN A 118 1.00 -0.16 -21.96
N ASP A 119 -0.04 -0.53 -21.22
CA ASP A 119 0.08 -1.20 -19.91
C ASP A 119 0.79 -2.56 -19.97
N GLY A 120 0.71 -3.28 -21.09
CA GLY A 120 1.48 -4.51 -21.31
C GLY A 120 2.98 -4.25 -21.25
N ALA A 121 3.46 -3.38 -22.14
CA ALA A 121 4.88 -3.01 -22.19
C ALA A 121 5.34 -2.28 -20.92
N ALA A 122 4.48 -1.47 -20.30
CA ALA A 122 4.77 -0.83 -19.02
C ALA A 122 4.99 -1.87 -17.90
N LEU A 123 4.12 -2.89 -17.83
CA LEU A 123 4.26 -3.99 -16.87
C LEU A 123 5.60 -4.73 -17.05
N ASP A 124 6.00 -5.01 -18.29
CA ASP A 124 7.28 -5.67 -18.56
C ASP A 124 8.48 -4.83 -18.07
N ARG A 125 8.41 -3.50 -18.26
CA ARG A 125 9.46 -2.57 -17.81
C ARG A 125 9.49 -2.40 -16.29
N TYR A 126 8.33 -2.35 -15.63
CA TYR A 126 8.28 -2.37 -14.16
C TYR A 126 8.79 -3.70 -13.59
N GLY A 127 8.43 -4.84 -14.20
CA GLY A 127 8.97 -6.15 -13.82
C GLY A 127 10.49 -6.21 -13.93
N ALA A 128 11.05 -5.68 -15.03
CA ALA A 128 12.50 -5.56 -15.19
C ALA A 128 13.13 -4.64 -14.13
N ALA A 129 12.51 -3.51 -13.82
CA ALA A 129 12.98 -2.61 -12.77
C ALA A 129 12.99 -3.29 -11.39
N VAL A 130 11.92 -4.02 -11.02
CA VAL A 130 11.86 -4.83 -9.79
C VAL A 130 12.98 -5.87 -9.76
N ALA A 131 13.17 -6.63 -10.85
CA ALA A 131 14.18 -7.68 -10.92
C ALA A 131 15.61 -7.13 -10.76
N TYR A 132 15.94 -6.01 -11.42
CA TYR A 132 17.27 -5.42 -11.33
C TYR A 132 17.49 -4.70 -9.99
N ALA A 133 16.48 -4.03 -9.42
CA ALA A 133 16.57 -3.48 -8.07
C ALA A 133 16.75 -4.60 -7.02
N TYR A 134 16.02 -5.72 -7.16
CA TYR A 134 16.19 -6.91 -6.31
C TYR A 134 17.61 -7.48 -6.44
N ARG A 135 18.17 -7.60 -7.65
CA ARG A 135 19.56 -8.03 -7.85
C ARG A 135 20.55 -7.06 -7.22
N TYR A 136 20.37 -5.75 -7.39
CA TYR A 136 21.19 -4.75 -6.74
C TYR A 136 21.20 -4.96 -5.22
N LEU A 137 20.04 -5.20 -4.61
CA LEU A 137 19.85 -5.35 -3.15
C LEU A 137 20.28 -6.72 -2.61
N PHE A 138 20.19 -7.78 -3.41
CA PHE A 138 20.28 -9.16 -2.88
C PHE A 138 21.36 -10.05 -3.49
N ASP A 139 21.84 -9.78 -4.71
CA ASP A 139 22.88 -10.60 -5.35
C ASP A 139 24.17 -10.58 -4.52
N GLU A 140 24.66 -11.76 -4.14
CA GLU A 140 25.83 -11.95 -3.28
C GLU A 140 27.11 -11.37 -3.91
N LYS A 141 27.17 -11.26 -5.24
CA LYS A 141 28.30 -10.67 -5.96
C LYS A 141 28.59 -9.24 -5.52
N PHE A 142 27.57 -8.52 -5.04
CA PHE A 142 27.72 -7.13 -4.62
C PHE A 142 27.93 -6.95 -3.12
N ASP A 143 27.92 -8.02 -2.31
CA ASP A 143 27.95 -7.88 -0.84
C ASP A 143 29.15 -7.13 -0.30
N ARG A 144 30.30 -7.29 -0.94
CA ARG A 144 31.55 -6.64 -0.49
C ARG A 144 31.66 -5.17 -0.92
N ILE A 145 30.86 -4.75 -1.91
CA ILE A 145 30.92 -3.39 -2.49
C ILE A 145 29.65 -2.58 -2.22
N ARG A 146 28.51 -3.23 -1.98
CA ARG A 146 27.23 -2.61 -1.68
C ARG A 146 27.35 -1.87 -0.36
N ASN A 147 27.12 -0.57 -0.41
CA ASN A 147 27.19 0.30 0.75
C ASN A 147 25.78 0.79 1.12
N PRO A 148 25.19 0.35 2.24
CA PRO A 148 23.89 0.83 2.71
C PRO A 148 23.84 2.34 3.00
N TYR A 149 25.00 3.01 3.14
CA TYR A 149 25.12 4.45 3.33
C TYR A 149 25.24 5.23 2.01
N ASP A 150 25.42 4.57 0.86
CA ASP A 150 25.34 5.23 -0.45
C ASP A 150 23.87 5.56 -0.74
N PRO A 151 23.53 6.82 -1.12
CA PRO A 151 22.16 7.18 -1.50
C PRO A 151 21.53 6.27 -2.56
N ASN A 152 22.33 5.67 -3.47
CA ASN A 152 21.85 4.67 -4.43
C ASN A 152 21.24 3.44 -3.77
N PHE A 153 21.69 3.06 -2.56
CA PHE A 153 21.06 1.95 -1.84
C PHE A 153 19.62 2.31 -1.48
N ARG A 154 19.37 3.52 -0.97
CA ARG A 154 18.01 3.98 -0.69
C ARG A 154 17.17 4.09 -1.96
N THR A 155 17.75 4.66 -3.02
CA THR A 155 17.09 4.75 -4.34
C THR A 155 16.76 3.37 -4.90
N ALA A 156 17.61 2.36 -4.72
CA ALA A 156 17.31 1.00 -5.15
C ALA A 156 16.13 0.39 -4.37
N CYS A 157 16.02 0.66 -3.06
CA CYS A 157 14.83 0.29 -2.30
C CYS A 157 13.56 0.98 -2.84
N ASP A 158 13.63 2.28 -3.12
CA ASP A 158 12.51 3.05 -3.67
C ASP A 158 12.13 2.56 -5.07
N LEU A 159 13.11 2.28 -5.94
CA LEU A 159 12.90 1.68 -7.26
C LEU A 159 12.23 0.31 -7.16
N TYR A 160 12.64 -0.52 -6.22
CA TYR A 160 12.01 -1.82 -5.98
C TYR A 160 10.55 -1.66 -5.55
N ASN A 161 10.28 -0.84 -4.52
CA ASN A 161 8.92 -0.64 -3.99
C ASN A 161 7.99 -0.01 -5.04
N GLU A 162 8.41 1.08 -5.68
CA GLU A 162 7.58 1.83 -6.63
C GLU A 162 7.36 1.08 -7.95
N SER A 163 8.36 0.34 -8.43
CA SER A 163 8.19 -0.51 -9.61
C SER A 163 7.25 -1.68 -9.30
N LEU A 164 7.37 -2.28 -8.11
CA LEU A 164 6.48 -3.36 -7.69
C LEU A 164 5.04 -2.83 -7.58
N GLU A 165 4.82 -1.71 -6.90
CA GLU A 165 3.50 -1.11 -6.79
C GLU A 165 2.90 -0.81 -8.17
N SER A 166 3.68 -0.19 -9.06
CA SER A 166 3.23 0.16 -10.41
C SER A 166 2.84 -1.09 -11.22
N ALA A 167 3.59 -2.18 -11.10
CA ALA A 167 3.25 -3.46 -11.69
C ALA A 167 1.96 -4.06 -11.10
N LEU A 168 1.84 -4.08 -9.76
CA LEU A 168 0.67 -4.60 -9.05
C LEU A 168 -0.60 -3.83 -9.40
N ARG A 169 -0.51 -2.50 -9.62
CA ARG A 169 -1.66 -1.68 -10.06
C ARG A 169 -2.18 -2.12 -11.42
N ILE A 170 -1.29 -2.39 -12.38
CA ILE A 170 -1.68 -2.91 -13.71
C ILE A 170 -2.33 -4.31 -13.57
N VAL A 171 -1.76 -5.18 -12.73
CA VAL A 171 -2.31 -6.52 -12.47
C VAL A 171 -3.69 -6.42 -11.79
N LYS A 172 -3.87 -5.49 -10.85
CA LYS A 172 -5.16 -5.21 -10.21
C LYS A 172 -6.19 -4.72 -11.20
N GLN A 173 -5.84 -3.80 -12.11
CA GLN A 173 -6.75 -3.30 -13.16
C GLN A 173 -7.25 -4.42 -14.09
N ARG A 174 -6.45 -5.47 -14.26
CA ARG A 174 -6.83 -6.68 -15.02
C ARG A 174 -7.63 -7.70 -14.17
N ASN A 175 -7.99 -7.34 -12.94
CA ASN A 175 -8.64 -8.21 -11.95
C ASN A 175 -7.88 -9.52 -11.68
N GLN A 176 -6.55 -9.42 -11.68
CA GLN A 176 -5.65 -10.57 -11.59
C GLN A 176 -4.86 -10.62 -10.27
N LEU A 177 -5.00 -9.60 -9.40
CA LEU A 177 -4.28 -9.53 -8.13
C LEU A 177 -5.03 -10.28 -7.03
N HIS A 178 -5.00 -11.62 -7.07
CA HIS A 178 -5.69 -12.49 -6.11
C HIS A 178 -4.76 -13.59 -5.58
N PRO A 179 -4.79 -13.93 -4.28
CA PRO A 179 -4.02 -15.06 -3.77
C PRO A 179 -4.34 -16.38 -4.49
N GLY A 180 -3.32 -17.21 -4.73
CA GLY A 180 -3.47 -18.51 -5.38
C GLY A 180 -3.50 -18.48 -6.92
N THR A 181 -3.32 -17.30 -7.54
CA THR A 181 -3.13 -17.20 -8.99
C THR A 181 -1.65 -17.24 -9.36
N THR A 182 -1.38 -17.75 -10.57
CA THR A 182 -0.05 -17.73 -11.21
C THR A 182 -0.10 -16.82 -12.42
N HIS A 183 0.86 -15.89 -12.53
CA HIS A 183 0.99 -14.99 -13.67
C HIS A 183 2.27 -15.29 -14.45
N ARG A 184 2.21 -15.11 -15.77
CA ARG A 184 3.39 -15.15 -16.63
C ARG A 184 3.64 -13.77 -17.20
N VAL A 185 4.85 -13.26 -17.01
CA VAL A 185 5.32 -11.98 -17.55
C VAL A 185 6.50 -12.27 -18.44
N SER A 186 6.45 -11.83 -19.69
CA SER A 186 7.53 -12.06 -20.67
C SER A 186 8.21 -10.75 -21.00
N THR A 187 9.52 -10.69 -20.85
CA THR A 187 10.35 -9.64 -21.44
C THR A 187 10.89 -10.13 -22.79
N ALA A 188 11.59 -9.27 -23.54
CA ALA A 188 12.17 -9.63 -24.84
C ALA A 188 13.15 -10.82 -24.77
N LYS A 189 13.75 -11.09 -23.60
CA LYS A 189 14.77 -12.13 -23.39
C LYS A 189 14.45 -13.12 -22.26
N GLN A 190 13.47 -12.85 -21.40
CA GLN A 190 13.23 -13.63 -20.17
C GLN A 190 11.73 -13.85 -19.93
N GLU A 191 11.37 -14.95 -19.25
CA GLU A 191 10.00 -15.20 -18.78
C GLU A 191 10.00 -15.27 -17.26
N TYR A 192 8.98 -14.70 -16.62
CA TYR A 192 8.81 -14.69 -15.18
C TYR A 192 7.48 -15.36 -14.84
N VAL A 193 7.53 -16.37 -13.97
CA VAL A 193 6.33 -17.03 -13.44
C VAL A 193 6.15 -16.57 -12.00
N VAL A 194 5.04 -15.91 -11.70
CA VAL A 194 4.78 -15.27 -10.40
C VAL A 194 3.60 -15.96 -9.72
N ASP A 195 3.86 -16.62 -8.60
CA ASP A 195 2.81 -17.15 -7.71
C ASP A 195 2.46 -16.13 -6.61
N ILE A 196 1.18 -15.99 -6.28
CA ILE A 196 0.73 -15.10 -5.20
C ILE A 196 0.40 -15.91 -3.94
N VAL A 197 1.13 -15.68 -2.86
CA VAL A 197 1.02 -16.43 -1.59
C VAL A 197 0.84 -15.49 -0.41
N VAL A 198 -0.07 -15.83 0.50
CA VAL A 198 -0.23 -15.12 1.77
C VAL A 198 0.68 -15.71 2.85
N ARG A 199 1.36 -14.82 3.58
CA ARG A 199 2.28 -15.11 4.69
C ARG A 199 1.82 -14.35 5.94
N GLY A 200 0.75 -14.82 6.56
CA GLY A 200 0.17 -14.13 7.70
C GLY A 200 -0.80 -14.98 8.49
N ARG A 201 -1.50 -14.33 9.42
CA ARG A 201 -2.52 -14.97 10.27
C ARG A 201 -3.83 -15.28 9.52
N TRP A 202 -4.01 -14.71 8.33
CA TRP A 202 -5.15 -14.94 7.46
C TRP A 202 -4.79 -15.84 6.28
N SER A 203 -5.78 -16.61 5.81
CA SER A 203 -5.68 -17.34 4.55
C SER A 203 -5.94 -16.44 3.34
N GLY A 204 -5.39 -16.80 2.18
CA GLY A 204 -5.65 -16.06 0.93
C GLY A 204 -7.13 -16.05 0.51
N GLU A 205 -7.90 -17.06 0.90
CA GLU A 205 -9.34 -17.18 0.60
C GLU A 205 -10.21 -16.22 1.43
N GLU A 206 -9.63 -15.57 2.43
CA GLU A 206 -10.32 -14.59 3.28
C GLU A 206 -10.15 -13.17 2.76
N ILE A 207 -9.31 -12.95 1.74
CA ILE A 207 -9.09 -11.65 1.13
C ILE A 207 -10.06 -11.49 -0.05
N GLU A 208 -10.90 -10.47 0.00
CA GLU A 208 -11.79 -10.13 -1.10
C GLU A 208 -11.07 -9.30 -2.16
N ARG A 209 -10.31 -8.30 -1.71
CA ARG A 209 -9.57 -7.38 -2.56
C ARG A 209 -8.42 -6.72 -1.79
N LEU A 210 -7.48 -6.18 -2.55
CA LEU A 210 -6.33 -5.43 -2.07
C LEU A 210 -6.41 -3.98 -2.55
N GLU A 211 -6.27 -3.03 -1.64
CA GLU A 211 -6.09 -1.60 -1.93
C GLU A 211 -4.66 -1.17 -1.62
N PHE A 212 -4.19 -0.08 -2.24
CA PHE A 212 -2.85 0.44 -1.99
C PHE A 212 -2.93 1.54 -0.94
N VAL A 213 -2.06 1.47 0.07
CA VAL A 213 -1.98 2.50 1.12
C VAL A 213 -1.69 3.87 0.52
N SER A 214 -0.85 3.93 -0.52
CA SER A 214 -0.47 5.14 -1.23
C SER A 214 -1.63 5.85 -1.94
N ASP A 215 -2.79 5.22 -2.12
CA ASP A 215 -4.00 5.86 -2.66
C ASP A 215 -4.72 6.75 -1.64
N PHE A 216 -4.34 6.70 -0.36
CA PHE A 216 -5.06 7.39 0.71
C PHE A 216 -4.17 8.37 1.47
N ASP A 217 -4.72 9.53 1.82
CA ASP A 217 -4.17 10.43 2.82
C ASP A 217 -4.97 10.28 4.12
N LEU A 218 -4.28 10.25 5.25
CA LEU A 218 -4.88 10.24 6.58
C LEU A 218 -5.35 11.64 6.95
N GLU A 219 -6.62 11.74 7.31
CA GLU A 219 -7.29 12.94 7.82
C GLU A 219 -7.31 12.96 9.36
N ASP A 220 -8.08 13.88 9.93
CA ASP A 220 -8.26 14.00 11.37
C ASP A 220 -8.98 12.77 11.97
N GLY A 221 -8.49 12.29 13.12
CA GLY A 221 -9.15 11.24 13.91
C GLY A 221 -8.24 10.09 14.32
N LEU A 222 -7.09 9.94 13.66
CA LEU A 222 -5.96 9.15 14.16
C LEU A 222 -4.71 10.06 14.23
N SER A 223 -4.29 10.40 15.44
CA SER A 223 -3.24 11.41 15.69
C SER A 223 -1.86 10.86 15.39
N ASN A 224 -1.64 9.57 15.67
CA ASN A 224 -0.37 8.90 15.44
C ASN A 224 -0.37 8.12 14.12
N ARG A 225 0.74 8.18 13.40
CA ARG A 225 0.97 7.39 12.17
C ARG A 225 2.01 6.32 12.45
N HIS A 226 1.61 5.06 12.31
CA HIS A 226 2.45 3.90 12.54
C HIS A 226 2.93 3.33 11.20
N HIS A 227 4.01 3.95 10.70
CA HIS A 227 4.68 3.58 9.46
C HIS A 227 6.15 3.19 9.73
N THR A 228 6.62 2.13 9.08
CA THR A 228 8.03 1.70 9.13
C THR A 228 8.59 1.60 7.72
N TYR A 229 9.76 2.19 7.50
CA TYR A 229 10.48 2.08 6.22
C TYR A 229 11.08 0.69 6.04
N GLY A 230 11.02 0.15 4.82
CA GLY A 230 11.57 -1.17 4.50
C GLY A 230 11.45 -1.50 3.02
N LEU A 231 11.31 -2.79 2.72
CA LEU A 231 11.05 -3.29 1.37
C LEU A 231 9.67 -3.92 1.25
N GLY A 232 9.06 -3.72 0.08
CA GLY A 232 7.72 -4.16 -0.25
C GLY A 232 6.73 -3.00 -0.35
N VAL A 233 5.51 -3.32 -0.75
CA VAL A 233 4.42 -2.37 -0.99
C VAL A 233 3.40 -2.53 0.12
N PRO A 234 3.16 -1.50 0.96
CA PRO A 234 2.08 -1.49 1.92
C PRO A 234 0.71 -1.52 1.23
N LEU A 235 -0.12 -2.48 1.63
CA LEU A 235 -1.45 -2.74 1.11
C LEU A 235 -2.48 -2.76 2.24
N ILE A 236 -3.73 -2.56 1.85
CA ILE A 236 -4.92 -2.75 2.67
C ILE A 236 -5.62 -4.00 2.15
N ALA A 237 -5.68 -5.05 2.96
CA ALA A 237 -6.43 -6.25 2.63
C ALA A 237 -7.85 -6.13 3.17
N VAL A 238 -8.84 -6.06 2.28
CA VAL A 238 -10.24 -6.06 2.68
C VAL A 238 -10.71 -7.50 2.76
N ARG A 239 -11.23 -7.85 3.92
CA ARG A 239 -11.70 -9.19 4.22
C ARG A 239 -13.01 -9.50 3.48
N LYS A 240 -13.10 -10.71 2.93
CA LYS A 240 -14.31 -11.27 2.37
C LYS A 240 -15.33 -11.54 3.48
N GLN A 241 -16.53 -11.01 3.31
CA GLN A 241 -17.65 -11.33 4.18
C GLN A 241 -18.09 -12.80 3.94
N ARG A 242 -18.15 -13.60 5.02
CA ARG A 242 -18.62 -14.98 4.97
C ARG A 242 -19.95 -15.10 5.72
N GLU A 243 -20.64 -16.22 5.51
CA GLU A 243 -21.84 -16.54 6.28
C GLU A 243 -21.47 -16.74 7.75
N VAL A 244 -22.20 -16.06 8.63
CA VAL A 244 -21.99 -16.16 10.07
C VAL A 244 -22.46 -17.54 10.53
N VAL A 245 -21.55 -18.29 11.14
CA VAL A 245 -21.86 -19.56 11.82
C VAL A 245 -21.71 -19.31 13.32
N GLU A 246 -22.80 -19.48 14.07
CA GLU A 246 -22.82 -19.28 15.53
C GLU A 246 -21.72 -20.09 16.23
N GLY A 247 -21.05 -19.47 17.20
CA GLY A 247 -19.97 -20.10 17.95
C GLY A 247 -18.62 -20.19 17.21
N THR A 248 -18.52 -19.59 16.03
CA THR A 248 -17.25 -19.40 15.32
C THR A 248 -16.76 -17.95 15.46
N PRO A 249 -15.45 -17.68 15.27
CA PRO A 249 -14.95 -16.31 15.24
C PRO A 249 -15.63 -15.39 14.21
N GLU A 250 -16.28 -15.96 13.19
CA GLU A 250 -16.97 -15.22 12.14
C GLU A 250 -18.07 -14.28 12.68
N GLU A 251 -18.74 -14.69 13.76
CA GLU A 251 -19.79 -13.90 14.43
C GLU A 251 -19.32 -12.52 14.88
N PHE A 252 -18.02 -12.39 15.19
CA PHE A 252 -17.46 -11.17 15.74
C PHE A 252 -16.71 -10.32 14.71
N TYR A 253 -16.55 -10.79 13.46
CA TYR A 253 -15.90 -9.98 12.44
C TYR A 253 -16.88 -8.96 11.85
N PRO A 254 -16.54 -7.66 11.89
CA PRO A 254 -17.36 -6.65 11.25
C PRO A 254 -17.28 -6.77 9.72
N PRO A 255 -18.33 -6.33 9.02
CA PRO A 255 -18.31 -6.27 7.56
C PRO A 255 -17.19 -5.37 7.06
N ALA A 256 -16.55 -5.79 5.97
CA ALA A 256 -15.44 -5.09 5.32
C ALA A 256 -14.27 -4.71 6.26
N LEU A 257 -14.00 -5.53 7.28
CA LEU A 257 -12.77 -5.45 8.07
C LEU A 257 -11.56 -5.34 7.13
N SER A 258 -10.73 -4.32 7.32
CA SER A 258 -9.48 -4.19 6.58
C SER A 258 -8.26 -4.32 7.47
N LEU A 259 -7.21 -4.90 6.89
CA LEU A 259 -6.00 -5.30 7.62
C LEU A 259 -4.75 -4.82 6.88
N PRO A 260 -3.68 -4.51 7.62
CA PRO A 260 -2.41 -4.17 7.00
C PRO A 260 -1.80 -5.40 6.33
N MET A 261 -1.24 -5.20 5.14
CA MET A 261 -0.41 -6.19 4.45
C MET A 261 0.81 -5.52 3.81
N THR A 262 1.88 -6.28 3.59
CA THR A 262 3.01 -5.84 2.78
C THR A 262 3.24 -6.85 1.66
N ALA A 263 3.18 -6.42 0.40
CA ALA A 263 3.52 -7.24 -0.75
C ALA A 263 5.03 -7.19 -1.03
N PHE A 264 5.67 -8.35 -1.10
CA PHE A 264 7.09 -8.48 -1.38
C PHE A 264 7.31 -9.47 -2.54
N MET A 265 8.00 -9.04 -3.59
CA MET A 265 8.36 -9.88 -4.72
C MET A 265 9.70 -10.59 -4.47
N ARG A 266 9.66 -11.91 -4.33
CA ARG A 266 10.85 -12.74 -4.20
C ARG A 266 11.20 -13.37 -5.54
N VAL A 267 12.42 -13.14 -6.01
CA VAL A 267 12.99 -13.89 -7.14
C VAL A 267 13.63 -15.16 -6.61
N LEU A 268 13.18 -16.32 -7.10
CA LEU A 268 13.73 -17.62 -6.71
C LEU A 268 14.99 -17.93 -7.53
N PRO A 269 15.99 -18.60 -6.93
CA PRO A 269 17.14 -19.09 -7.68
C PRO A 269 16.69 -20.08 -8.76
N ALA A 270 17.43 -20.09 -9.87
CA ALA A 270 17.23 -21.07 -10.93
C ALA A 270 17.34 -22.51 -10.36
N PRO A 271 16.48 -23.44 -10.78
CA PRO A 271 16.61 -24.84 -10.36
C PRO A 271 18.00 -25.40 -10.72
N PRO A 272 18.58 -26.27 -9.87
CA PRO A 272 19.83 -26.93 -10.20
C PRO A 272 19.69 -27.71 -11.52
N GLY A 273 20.56 -27.43 -12.50
CA GLY A 273 20.58 -28.14 -13.79
C GLY A 273 19.83 -27.48 -14.95
N GLN A 274 19.37 -26.23 -14.81
CA GLN A 274 18.85 -25.46 -15.94
C GLN A 274 19.96 -25.26 -17.00
N LYS A 275 19.70 -25.69 -18.25
CA LYS A 275 20.68 -25.60 -19.35
C LYS A 275 20.93 -24.13 -19.72
N PRO A 276 22.18 -23.73 -20.03
CA PRO A 276 22.51 -22.37 -20.44
C PRO A 276 21.71 -21.84 -21.64
N ASP A 277 21.33 -22.73 -22.56
CA ASP A 277 20.61 -22.40 -23.81
C ASP A 277 19.07 -22.47 -23.69
N ALA A 278 18.51 -22.77 -22.51
CA ALA A 278 17.07 -22.74 -22.31
C ALA A 278 16.60 -21.27 -22.13
N PRO A 279 15.36 -20.93 -22.54
CA PRO A 279 14.78 -19.63 -22.21
C PRO A 279 14.92 -19.39 -20.70
N CYS A 280 15.42 -18.20 -20.33
CA CYS A 280 15.64 -17.87 -18.93
C CYS A 280 14.29 -17.63 -18.26
N VAL A 281 13.70 -18.71 -17.74
CA VAL A 281 12.47 -18.66 -16.94
C VAL A 281 12.86 -18.46 -15.48
N HIS A 282 12.52 -17.31 -14.92
CA HIS A 282 12.68 -16.99 -13.51
C HIS A 282 11.39 -17.31 -12.76
N ALA A 283 11.48 -18.20 -11.77
CA ALA A 283 10.38 -18.39 -10.83
C ALA A 283 10.40 -17.25 -9.80
N CYS A 284 9.24 -16.68 -9.52
CA CYS A 284 9.05 -15.58 -8.60
C CYS A 284 7.83 -15.85 -7.73
N VAL A 285 7.82 -15.29 -6.52
CA VAL A 285 6.70 -15.39 -5.60
C VAL A 285 6.38 -13.99 -5.07
N LEU A 286 5.15 -13.55 -5.28
CA LEU A 286 4.59 -12.39 -4.60
C LEU A 286 4.07 -12.84 -3.23
N GLU A 287 4.82 -12.51 -2.19
CA GLU A 287 4.49 -12.84 -0.81
C GLU A 287 3.73 -11.67 -0.16
N LEU A 288 2.50 -11.92 0.30
CA LEU A 288 1.69 -10.95 1.01
C LEU A 288 1.81 -11.19 2.52
N TYR A 289 2.65 -10.40 3.18
CA TYR A 289 2.94 -10.53 4.61
C TYR A 289 1.94 -9.78 5.48
N ASP A 290 1.57 -10.38 6.62
CA ASP A 290 0.96 -9.65 7.74
C ASP A 290 2.08 -8.97 8.57
N PRO A 291 2.18 -7.64 8.59
CA PRO A 291 3.26 -6.91 9.25
C PRO A 291 3.21 -6.96 10.79
N LEU A 292 2.06 -7.33 11.37
CA LEU A 292 1.94 -7.55 12.81
C LEU A 292 2.54 -8.91 13.23
N ALA A 293 2.61 -9.87 12.31
CA ALA A 293 3.26 -11.17 12.52
C ALA A 293 4.73 -11.17 12.06
N ASN A 294 5.02 -10.52 10.92
CA ASN A 294 6.32 -10.50 10.29
C ASN A 294 6.76 -9.06 10.04
N ARG A 295 7.65 -8.53 10.88
CA ARG A 295 8.25 -7.20 10.65
C ARG A 295 9.50 -7.24 9.78
N ASN A 296 10.17 -8.39 9.79
CA ASN A 296 11.38 -8.64 9.02
C ASN A 296 11.26 -10.00 8.34
N ILE A 297 11.90 -10.14 7.19
CA ILE A 297 12.00 -11.38 6.42
C ILE A 297 13.46 -11.71 6.13
N GLU A 298 13.76 -12.98 5.93
CA GLU A 298 15.09 -13.41 5.48
C GLU A 298 15.14 -13.46 3.95
N VAL A 299 16.13 -12.77 3.37
CA VAL A 299 16.38 -12.73 1.93
C VAL A 299 17.88 -12.80 1.70
N ALA A 300 18.34 -13.81 0.97
CA ALA A 300 19.77 -14.03 0.68
C ALA A 300 20.66 -13.94 1.95
N ASN A 301 20.27 -14.64 3.02
CA ASN A 301 20.93 -14.65 4.34
C ASN A 301 21.03 -13.26 5.03
N ARG A 302 20.15 -12.32 4.67
CA ARG A 302 20.06 -10.98 5.27
C ARG A 302 18.68 -10.79 5.87
N LEU A 303 18.65 -10.16 7.04
CA LEU A 303 17.40 -9.73 7.67
C LEU A 303 16.95 -8.41 7.04
N VAL A 304 15.79 -8.43 6.41
CA VAL A 304 15.23 -7.30 5.65
C VAL A 304 13.97 -6.81 6.36
N PRO A 305 13.90 -5.52 6.75
CA PRO A 305 12.68 -4.94 7.27
C PRO A 305 11.65 -4.81 6.14
N LEU A 306 10.40 -5.19 6.42
CA LEU A 306 9.28 -4.94 5.51
C LEU A 306 8.85 -3.47 5.62
N GLU A 307 8.46 -2.86 4.51
CA GLU A 307 7.77 -1.56 4.56
C GLU A 307 6.33 -1.77 5.04
N THR A 308 5.89 -1.01 6.03
CA THR A 308 4.60 -1.25 6.70
C THR A 308 3.86 0.04 6.96
N ASP A 309 2.54 0.02 6.78
CA ASP A 309 1.62 1.03 7.29
C ASP A 309 0.49 0.32 8.05
N LEU A 310 0.39 0.59 9.36
CA LEU A 310 -0.64 0.01 10.23
C LEU A 310 -1.85 0.94 10.40
N THR A 311 -1.66 2.25 10.20
CA THR A 311 -2.68 3.27 10.48
C THR A 311 -3.64 3.43 9.32
N THR A 312 -3.15 3.44 8.07
CA THR A 312 -3.98 3.64 6.87
C THR A 312 -5.02 2.53 6.69
N PRO A 313 -4.71 1.23 6.85
CA PRO A 313 -5.70 0.16 6.82
C PRO A 313 -6.78 0.29 7.91
N LEU A 314 -6.42 0.72 9.12
CA LEU A 314 -7.39 0.99 10.20
C LEU A 314 -8.28 2.19 9.85
N ALA A 315 -7.68 3.29 9.38
CA ALA A 315 -8.40 4.49 8.96
C ALA A 315 -9.39 4.18 7.82
N TYR A 316 -8.97 3.37 6.84
CA TYR A 316 -9.80 2.90 5.75
C TYR A 316 -11.02 2.10 6.25
N PHE A 317 -10.82 1.23 7.24
CA PHE A 317 -11.92 0.51 7.88
C PHE A 317 -12.91 1.44 8.60
N LEU A 318 -12.40 2.45 9.31
CA LEU A 318 -13.23 3.38 10.10
C LEU A 318 -13.99 4.42 9.26
N ASP A 319 -13.55 4.67 8.04
CA ASP A 319 -14.21 5.54 7.06
C ASP A 319 -15.34 4.83 6.30
N ASN A 320 -15.56 3.53 6.56
CA ASN A 320 -16.65 2.78 5.97
C ASN A 320 -18.02 3.35 6.44
N PRO A 321 -18.97 3.65 5.53
CA PRO A 321 -20.30 4.16 5.87
C PRO A 321 -21.05 3.33 6.93
N GLN A 322 -20.85 2.01 6.94
CA GLN A 322 -21.46 1.13 7.94
C GLN A 322 -20.94 1.37 9.36
N PHE A 323 -19.75 1.98 9.50
CA PHE A 323 -19.20 2.48 10.75
C PHE A 323 -19.56 3.95 11.01
N GLU A 324 -19.72 4.77 9.97
CA GLU A 324 -20.21 6.15 10.11
C GLU A 324 -21.61 6.22 10.71
N ASP A 325 -22.53 5.36 10.25
CA ASP A 325 -23.87 5.25 10.82
C ASP A 325 -23.78 4.98 12.34
N ARG A 326 -22.85 4.14 12.77
CA ARG A 326 -22.63 3.79 14.19
C ARG A 326 -22.12 4.97 15.04
N LYS A 327 -21.50 6.00 14.45
CA LYS A 327 -21.09 7.23 15.16
C LYS A 327 -22.30 8.10 15.49
N ASN A 328 -23.18 8.33 14.52
CA ASN A 328 -24.37 9.17 14.68
C ASN A 328 -25.45 8.50 15.56
N ILE A 329 -25.44 7.16 15.60
CA ILE A 329 -26.36 6.39 16.43
C ILE A 329 -26.04 6.49 17.94
N ALA A 330 -24.85 6.94 18.38
CA ALA A 330 -24.60 7.14 19.82
C ALA A 330 -25.55 8.18 20.45
N THR A 331 -25.88 9.24 19.72
CA THR A 331 -26.87 10.26 20.14
C THR A 331 -28.30 9.78 19.90
N ALA A 332 -28.55 9.05 18.80
CA ALA A 332 -29.86 8.47 18.53
C ALA A 332 -30.27 7.40 19.55
N GLY A 333 -29.31 6.57 19.98
CA GLY A 333 -29.47 5.50 20.98
C GLY A 333 -29.77 6.01 22.39
N LEU A 334 -29.43 7.27 22.68
CA LEU A 334 -29.83 7.94 23.93
C LEU A 334 -31.31 8.34 23.91
N LEU A 335 -31.88 8.60 22.73
CA LEU A 335 -33.26 9.04 22.52
C LEU A 335 -34.21 7.86 22.21
N ASP A 336 -33.71 6.83 21.52
CA ASP A 336 -34.41 5.61 21.18
C ASP A 336 -33.47 4.40 21.35
N ALA A 337 -33.73 3.58 22.38
CA ALA A 337 -32.93 2.40 22.67
C ALA A 337 -32.96 1.35 21.54
N ASN A 338 -34.01 1.33 20.70
CA ASN A 338 -34.11 0.41 19.57
C ASN A 338 -33.15 0.82 18.43
N ALA A 339 -32.85 2.12 18.28
CA ALA A 339 -31.87 2.59 17.30
C ALA A 339 -30.45 2.08 17.61
N ALA A 340 -30.13 1.81 18.88
CA ALA A 340 -28.84 1.29 19.34
C ALA A 340 -28.65 -0.22 19.12
N GLU A 341 -29.70 -0.96 18.76
CA GLU A 341 -29.66 -2.42 18.58
C GLU A 341 -28.69 -2.83 17.46
N SER A 342 -28.49 -1.96 16.45
CA SER A 342 -27.55 -2.15 15.34
C SER A 342 -26.07 -1.96 15.69
N ILE A 343 -25.74 -1.29 16.81
CA ILE A 343 -24.35 -1.14 17.30
C ILE A 343 -24.01 -2.18 18.38
N LYS A 344 -25.02 -2.81 18.99
CA LYS A 344 -24.83 -3.74 20.08
C LYS A 344 -24.09 -4.99 19.59
N GLY A 345 -22.89 -5.23 20.08
CA GLY A 345 -22.12 -6.42 19.74
C GLY A 345 -20.67 -6.35 20.22
N LEU A 346 -19.97 -7.46 20.04
CA LEU A 346 -18.53 -7.56 20.18
C LEU A 346 -17.92 -7.62 18.78
N PHE A 347 -16.94 -6.77 18.49
CA PHE A 347 -16.29 -6.70 17.19
C PHE A 347 -14.80 -6.96 17.33
N MET A 348 -14.27 -7.91 16.55
CA MET A 348 -12.84 -8.16 16.46
C MET A 348 -12.22 -7.30 15.35
N LEU A 349 -11.08 -6.70 15.66
CA LEU A 349 -10.28 -5.88 14.74
C LEU A 349 -9.06 -6.64 14.19
N GLU A 350 -8.74 -7.78 14.79
CA GLU A 350 -7.66 -8.68 14.39
C GLU A 350 -8.21 -10.09 14.21
N PRO A 351 -7.55 -10.94 13.41
CA PRO A 351 -7.85 -12.36 13.36
C PRO A 351 -7.72 -12.98 14.75
N TYR A 352 -8.65 -13.86 15.08
CA TYR A 352 -8.57 -14.68 16.28
C TYR A 352 -7.28 -15.49 16.29
N ASP A 353 -6.50 -15.35 17.35
CA ASP A 353 -5.28 -16.11 17.59
C ASP A 353 -5.38 -16.75 18.98
N PRO A 354 -5.45 -18.10 19.08
CA PRO A 354 -5.60 -18.78 20.36
C PRO A 354 -4.37 -18.60 21.28
N ASN A 355 -3.24 -18.11 20.76
CA ASN A 355 -2.03 -17.86 21.53
C ASN A 355 -1.95 -16.42 22.05
N LYS A 356 -2.90 -15.54 21.71
CA LYS A 356 -2.97 -14.16 22.18
C LYS A 356 -4.02 -14.00 23.28
N LEU A 357 -3.73 -13.13 24.25
CA LEU A 357 -4.72 -12.70 25.23
C LEU A 357 -5.67 -11.68 24.58
N PRO A 358 -7.00 -11.91 24.58
CA PRO A 358 -7.94 -10.94 24.05
C PRO A 358 -8.03 -9.72 24.97
N VAL A 359 -7.91 -8.53 24.39
CA VAL A 359 -8.15 -7.26 25.08
C VAL A 359 -9.52 -6.73 24.65
N VAL A 360 -10.43 -6.57 25.60
CA VAL A 360 -11.79 -6.07 25.33
C VAL A 360 -11.88 -4.61 25.74
N MET A 361 -12.16 -3.76 24.76
CA MET A 361 -12.37 -2.32 24.97
C MET A 361 -13.87 -2.03 25.02
N VAL A 362 -14.36 -1.54 26.15
CA VAL A 362 -15.78 -1.27 26.39
C VAL A 362 -16.01 0.23 26.39
N HIS A 363 -16.88 0.74 25.52
CA HIS A 363 -17.24 2.15 25.51
C HIS A 363 -18.38 2.44 26.50
N GLY A 364 -18.48 3.71 26.91
CA GLY A 364 -19.51 4.17 27.87
C GLY A 364 -20.83 4.58 27.21
N LEU A 365 -21.73 5.12 28.04
CA LEU A 365 -22.95 5.77 27.60
C LEU A 365 -22.63 6.98 26.73
N TRP A 366 -23.36 7.16 25.63
CA TRP A 366 -23.17 8.26 24.67
C TRP A 366 -21.78 8.29 24.01
N SER A 367 -21.19 7.10 23.83
CA SER A 367 -19.93 6.86 23.13
C SER A 367 -20.10 5.72 22.12
N SER A 368 -19.09 5.45 21.30
CA SER A 368 -19.07 4.37 20.31
C SER A 368 -17.75 3.61 20.39
N PRO A 369 -17.65 2.40 19.81
CA PRO A 369 -16.38 1.65 19.76
C PRO A 369 -15.23 2.45 19.16
N VAL A 370 -15.54 3.43 18.30
CA VAL A 370 -14.58 4.31 17.64
C VAL A 370 -13.73 5.13 18.61
N THR A 371 -14.23 5.42 19.82
CA THR A 371 -13.49 6.17 20.85
C THR A 371 -12.16 5.49 21.24
N TRP A 372 -12.06 4.18 21.06
CA TRP A 372 -10.85 3.43 21.40
C TRP A 372 -9.84 3.31 20.26
N MET A 373 -10.16 3.76 19.04
CA MET A 373 -9.35 3.49 17.86
C MET A 373 -7.99 4.19 17.88
N GLU A 374 -7.88 5.37 18.50
CA GLU A 374 -6.59 6.04 18.71
C GLU A 374 -5.66 5.23 19.63
N MET A 375 -6.23 4.53 20.62
CA MET A 375 -5.45 3.70 21.55
C MET A 375 -5.11 2.33 20.95
N PHE A 376 -5.96 1.83 20.05
CA PHE A 376 -5.72 0.59 19.33
C PHE A 376 -4.64 0.74 18.25
N ASN A 377 -4.65 1.89 17.55
CA ASN A 377 -3.62 2.31 16.61
C ASN A 377 -2.26 2.43 17.30
#